data_AF-B7VDV7-F1
#
_entry.id   AF-B7VDV7-F1
#
_cell.length_a   1.000
_cell.length_b   1.000
_cell.length_c   1.000
_cell.angle_alpha   90.00
_cell.angle_beta   90.00
_cell.angle_gamma   90.00
#
_symmetry.space_group_name_H-M   'P 1'
#
loop_
_entity.id
_entity.type
_entity.pdbx_description
1 polymer ?
#
loop_
_entity_poly.entity_id
_entity_poly.type
_entity_poly.pdbx_seq_one_letter_code
_entity_poly.pdbx_strand_id
1 'polypeptide(L)'
;MTEDRVMTEKELKVIVVARQGTDLADLSRHDGPLAAPCGTIGPSVAKAVLSGQGKAEVSLLNLKIAMDTQSGVEAIMDNFELYDRKTRAPLLHFLIAQHLKVAK
;
A
#
# COMPACT_ATOMS: atom_id res chain seq x y z
N MET A 1 31.54 11.56 3.70
CA MET A 1 31.17 10.29 4.33
C MET A 1 29.66 10.25 4.43
N THR A 2 29.00 9.75 3.40
CA THR A 2 27.54 9.58 3.39
C THR A 2 27.27 8.19 3.95
N GLU A 3 26.75 8.11 5.16
CA GLU A 3 26.24 6.87 5.73
C GLU A 3 25.05 6.43 4.87
N ASP A 4 25.28 5.53 3.91
CA ASP A 4 24.22 4.69 3.35
C ASP A 4 23.74 3.76 4.47
N ARG A 5 22.88 4.27 5.34
CA ARG A 5 22.16 3.46 6.31
C ARG A 5 21.33 2.46 5.52
N VAL A 6 21.62 1.18 5.72
CA VAL A 6 20.75 0.08 5.27
C VAL A 6 19.43 0.23 6.02
N MET A 7 18.47 0.89 5.37
CA MET A 7 17.10 1.03 5.87
C MET A 7 16.49 -0.36 5.94
N THR A 8 16.04 -0.76 7.13
CA THR A 8 15.34 -2.04 7.28
C THR A 8 13.96 -1.93 6.60
N GLU A 9 13.41 -3.03 6.07
CA GLU A 9 12.11 -2.99 5.36
C GLU A 9 10.97 -2.44 6.24
N LYS A 10 11.10 -2.53 7.57
CA LYS A 10 10.18 -1.91 8.54
C LYS A 10 10.18 -0.38 8.48
N GLU A 11 11.30 0.23 8.14
CA GLU A 11 11.48 1.68 8.08
C GLU A 11 11.12 2.27 6.71
N LEU A 12 11.03 1.43 5.68
CA LEU A 12 10.56 1.85 4.37
C LEU A 12 9.06 2.17 4.43
N LYS A 13 8.69 3.32 3.89
CA LYS A 13 7.31 3.81 3.84
C LYS A 13 6.88 4.05 2.41
N VAL A 14 5.63 3.71 2.13
CA VAL A 14 4.92 3.92 0.87
C VAL A 14 3.80 4.92 1.12
N ILE A 15 3.56 5.80 0.17
CA ILE A 15 2.40 6.69 0.21
C ILE A 15 1.20 5.90 -0.33
N VAL A 16 0.17 5.74 0.48
CA VAL A 16 -1.09 5.09 0.13
C VAL A 16 -2.16 6.16 0.01
N VAL A 17 -2.85 6.19 -1.12
CA VAL A 17 -3.92 7.15 -1.42
C VAL A 17 -5.19 6.38 -1.71
N ALA A 18 -6.32 6.80 -1.14
CA ALA A 18 -7.62 6.23 -1.44
C ALA A 18 -8.02 6.58 -2.88
N ARG A 19 -8.54 5.60 -3.62
CA ARG A 19 -9.17 5.86 -4.91
C ARG A 19 -10.49 6.60 -4.73
N GLN A 20 -10.94 7.24 -5.80
CA GLN A 20 -12.25 7.90 -5.80
C GLN A 20 -13.37 6.86 -5.62
N GLY A 21 -14.31 7.15 -4.72
CA GLY A 21 -15.43 6.26 -4.41
C GLY A 21 -15.14 5.18 -3.36
N THR A 22 -13.89 5.08 -2.89
CA THR A 22 -13.51 4.18 -1.79
C THR A 22 -14.20 4.60 -0.48
N ASP A 23 -15.00 3.71 0.10
CA ASP A 23 -15.60 3.90 1.43
C ASP A 23 -14.58 3.54 2.53
N LEU A 24 -13.75 4.50 2.89
CA LEU A 24 -12.73 4.31 3.91
C LEU A 24 -13.30 4.00 5.30
N ALA A 25 -14.54 4.43 5.59
CA ALA A 25 -15.15 4.14 6.88
C ALA A 25 -15.47 2.64 6.97
N ASP A 26 -16.11 2.08 5.95
CA ASP A 26 -16.42 0.65 5.91
C ASP A 26 -15.16 -0.22 5.84
N LEU A 27 -14.18 0.14 5.00
CA LEU A 27 -12.93 -0.60 4.88
C LEU A 27 -12.08 -0.59 6.17
N SER A 28 -12.24 0.42 7.02
CA SER A 28 -11.50 0.55 8.28
C SER A 28 -12.08 -0.28 9.44
N ARG A 29 -13.25 -0.89 9.25
CA ARG A 29 -13.88 -1.74 10.27
C ARG A 29 -13.06 -3.01 10.50
N HIS A 30 -13.02 -3.46 11.75
CA HIS A 30 -12.31 -4.68 12.14
C HIS A 30 -12.85 -5.93 11.41
N ASP A 31 -14.14 -5.96 11.13
CA ASP A 31 -14.85 -7.01 10.40
C ASP A 31 -15.21 -6.59 8.96
N GLY A 32 -14.59 -5.52 8.47
CA GLY A 32 -14.88 -4.93 7.17
C GLY A 32 -14.32 -5.72 5.98
N PRO A 33 -14.54 -5.23 4.74
CA PRO A 33 -14.17 -5.96 3.53
C PRO A 33 -12.67 -6.28 3.39
N LEU A 34 -11.79 -5.52 4.05
CA LEU A 34 -10.34 -5.78 4.04
C LEU A 34 -9.88 -6.82 5.07
N ALA A 35 -10.70 -7.16 6.05
CA ALA A 35 -10.29 -8.04 7.15
C ALA A 35 -10.01 -9.47 6.68
N ALA A 36 -10.80 -9.99 5.74
CA ALA A 36 -10.61 -11.31 5.16
C ALA A 36 -9.42 -11.39 4.18
N PRO A 37 -9.30 -10.52 3.16
CA PRO A 37 -8.21 -10.62 2.17
C PRO A 37 -6.85 -10.12 2.68
N CYS A 38 -6.82 -9.20 3.64
CA CYS A 38 -5.59 -8.52 4.09
C CYS A 38 -5.30 -8.72 5.59
N GLY A 39 -6.07 -9.57 6.27
CA GLY A 39 -6.01 -9.74 7.73
C GLY A 39 -6.27 -8.45 8.49
N THR A 40 -5.73 -8.34 9.71
CA THR A 40 -5.86 -7.14 10.55
C THR A 40 -5.12 -5.92 10.00
N ILE A 41 -4.20 -6.12 9.05
CA ILE A 41 -3.43 -5.04 8.43
C ILE A 41 -4.29 -4.23 7.47
N GLY A 42 -5.17 -4.86 6.69
CA GLY A 42 -6.05 -4.18 5.76
C GLY A 42 -6.87 -3.05 6.39
N PRO A 43 -7.69 -3.34 7.43
CA PRO A 43 -8.42 -2.31 8.15
C PRO A 43 -7.52 -1.25 8.79
N SER A 44 -6.32 -1.64 9.25
CA SER A 44 -5.34 -0.70 9.82
C SER A 44 -4.82 0.30 8.77
N VAL A 45 -4.59 -0.16 7.53
CA VAL A 45 -4.21 0.70 6.40
C VAL A 45 -5.34 1.66 6.05
N ALA A 46 -6.57 1.15 5.89
CA ALA A 46 -7.74 1.98 5.59
C ALA A 46 -7.96 3.05 6.68
N LYS A 47 -7.82 2.68 7.96
CA LYS A 47 -7.93 3.62 9.08
C LYS A 47 -6.86 4.71 9.05
N ALA A 48 -5.62 4.37 8.69
CA ALA A 48 -4.55 5.34 8.54
C ALA A 48 -4.87 6.33 7.40
N VAL A 49 -5.33 5.82 6.26
CA VAL A 49 -5.71 6.63 5.09
C VAL A 49 -6.90 7.52 5.41
N LEU A 50 -7.91 7.01 6.11
CA LEU A 50 -9.07 7.78 6.60
C LEU A 50 -8.63 8.94 7.51
N SER A 51 -7.78 8.65 8.49
CA SER A 51 -7.27 9.64 9.44
C SER A 51 -6.44 10.73 8.74
N GLY A 52 -5.74 10.36 7.68
CA GLY A 52 -4.99 11.27 6.82
C GLY A 52 -5.81 11.90 5.68
N GLN A 53 -7.15 11.89 5.78
CA GLN A 53 -8.06 12.53 4.82
C GLN A 53 -7.89 12.00 3.38
N GLY A 54 -7.77 10.69 3.24
CA GLY A 54 -7.62 10.01 1.94
C GLY A 54 -6.18 9.71 1.55
N LYS A 55 -5.19 10.01 2.41
CA LYS A 55 -3.77 9.73 2.15
C LYS A 55 -2.99 9.45 3.43
N ALA A 56 -2.14 8.42 3.42
CA ALA A 56 -1.23 8.14 4.54
C ALA A 56 0.11 7.57 4.09
N GLU A 57 1.14 7.74 4.92
CA GLU A 57 2.36 6.95 4.80
C GLU A 57 2.20 5.64 5.57
N VAL A 58 2.42 4.51 4.90
CA VAL A 58 2.26 3.16 5.46
C VAL A 58 3.58 2.41 5.34
N SER A 59 3.91 1.59 6.33
CA SER A 59 5.09 0.72 6.27
C SER A 59 4.99 -0.25 5.09
N LEU A 60 6.08 -0.37 4.33
CA LEU A 60 6.18 -1.34 3.23
C LEU A 60 6.00 -2.77 3.72
N LEU A 61 6.51 -3.10 4.92
CA LEU A 61 6.30 -4.43 5.51
C LEU A 61 4.81 -4.72 5.73
N ASN A 62 4.05 -3.75 6.25
CA ASN A 62 2.61 -3.93 6.45
C ASN A 62 1.90 -4.13 5.11
N LEU A 63 2.26 -3.38 4.07
CA LEU A 63 1.71 -3.58 2.73
C LEU A 63 2.06 -4.97 2.18
N LYS A 64 3.30 -5.45 2.37
CA LYS A 64 3.71 -6.81 1.98
C LYS A 64 2.83 -7.87 2.66
N ILE A 65 2.59 -7.73 3.96
CA ILE A 65 1.72 -8.65 4.72
C ILE A 65 0.28 -8.57 4.21
N ALA A 66 -0.25 -7.38 3.94
CA ALA A 66 -1.61 -7.20 3.43
C ALA A 66 -1.81 -7.73 2.00
N MET A 67 -0.73 -7.88 1.24
CA MET A 67 -0.70 -8.28 -0.17
C MET A 67 -0.01 -9.64 -0.37
N ASP A 68 0.05 -10.48 0.67
CA ASP A 68 0.73 -11.78 0.62
C ASP A 68 -0.08 -12.84 -0.17
N THR A 69 -1.35 -12.57 -0.43
CA THR A 69 -2.26 -13.37 -1.25
C THR A 69 -2.77 -12.58 -2.46
N GLN A 70 -3.25 -13.30 -3.48
CA GLN A 70 -3.89 -12.68 -4.64
C GLN A 70 -5.08 -11.81 -4.23
N SER A 71 -5.96 -12.31 -3.36
CA SER A 71 -7.10 -11.53 -2.86
C SER A 71 -6.67 -10.28 -2.11
N GLY A 72 -5.56 -10.34 -1.36
CA GLY A 72 -4.98 -9.17 -0.70
C GLY A 72 -4.45 -8.13 -1.68
N VAL A 73 -3.75 -8.57 -2.74
CA VAL A 73 -3.30 -7.69 -3.82
C VAL A 73 -4.48 -7.00 -4.50
N GLU A 74 -5.51 -7.76 -4.91
CA GLU A 74 -6.71 -7.25 -5.55
C GLU A 74 -7.42 -6.23 -4.65
N ALA A 75 -7.67 -6.58 -3.39
CA ALA A 75 -8.33 -5.71 -2.43
C ALA A 75 -7.58 -4.37 -2.21
N ILE A 76 -6.25 -4.40 -2.11
CA ILE A 76 -5.46 -3.17 -1.99
C ILE A 76 -5.52 -2.36 -3.29
N MET A 77 -5.35 -3.01 -4.44
CA MET A 77 -5.29 -2.31 -5.73
C MET A 77 -6.64 -1.75 -6.19
N ASP A 78 -7.76 -2.36 -5.78
CA ASP A 78 -9.10 -1.88 -6.08
C ASP A 78 -9.47 -0.61 -5.30
N ASN A 79 -8.90 -0.44 -4.10
CA ASN A 79 -9.28 0.62 -3.17
C ASN A 79 -8.22 1.72 -3.04
N PHE A 80 -6.97 1.42 -3.34
CA PHE A 80 -5.84 2.32 -3.10
C PHE A 80 -4.91 2.45 -4.31
N GLU A 81 -4.18 3.56 -4.31
CA GLU A 81 -3.03 3.81 -5.16
C GLU A 81 -1.77 3.89 -4.29
N LEU A 82 -0.69 3.30 -4.78
CA LEU A 82 0.59 3.21 -4.07
C LEU A 82 1.63 4.05 -4.79
N TYR A 83 2.29 4.92 -4.05
CA TYR A 83 3.28 5.85 -4.57
C TYR A 83 4.61 5.72 -3.82
N ASP A 84 5.70 5.82 -4.57
CA ASP A 84 7.03 5.94 -3.97
C ASP A 84 7.11 7.24 -3.16
N ARG A 85 7.63 7.14 -1.94
CA ARG A 85 7.67 8.29 -1.01
C ARG A 85 8.57 9.42 -1.50
N LYS A 86 9.68 9.09 -2.17
CA LYS A 86 10.69 10.09 -2.57
C LYS A 86 10.29 10.78 -3.86
N THR A 87 9.97 10.01 -4.89
CA THR A 87 9.68 10.48 -6.24
C THR A 87 8.22 10.83 -6.46
N ARG A 88 7.32 10.35 -5.59
CA ARG A 88 5.85 10.43 -5.76
C ARG A 88 5.36 9.78 -7.06
N ALA A 89 6.18 8.94 -7.68
CA ALA A 89 5.77 8.19 -8.85
C ALA A 89 4.88 7.00 -8.43
N PRO A 90 3.84 6.66 -9.22
CA PRO A 90 3.04 5.46 -8.98
C PRO A 90 3.92 4.20 -9.00
N LEU A 91 3.80 3.35 -7.98
CA LEU A 91 4.60 2.12 -7.89
C LEU A 91 4.28 1.12 -9.00
N LEU A 92 3.03 1.12 -9.49
CA LEU A 92 2.62 0.27 -10.61
C LEU A 92 3.44 0.54 -11.88
N HIS A 93 3.83 1.79 -12.13
CA HIS A 93 4.65 2.12 -13.29
C HIS A 93 6.02 1.45 -13.25
N PHE A 94 6.62 1.32 -12.06
CA PHE A 94 7.89 0.61 -11.91
C PHE A 94 7.75 -0.88 -12.22
N LEU A 95 6.66 -1.52 -11.78
CA LEU A 95 6.39 -2.92 -12.07
C LEU A 95 6.23 -3.17 -13.58
N ILE A 96 5.43 -2.34 -14.26
CA ILE A 96 5.23 -2.43 -15.71
C ILE A 96 6.56 -2.22 -16.44
N ALA A 97 7.31 -1.17 -16.08
CA ALA A 97 8.59 -0.88 -16.71
C ALA A 97 9.63 -1.99 -16.51
N GLN A 98 9.66 -2.65 -15.35
CA GLN A 98 10.52 -3.80 -15.13
C GLN A 98 10.08 -5.01 -15.96
N HIS A 99 8.79 -5.33 -15.99
CA HIS A 99 8.28 -6.44 -16.80
C HIS A 99 8.63 -6.28 -18.29
N LEU A 100 8.45 -5.07 -18.84
CA LEU A 100 8.79 -4.75 -20.23
C LEU A 100 10.29 -4.80 -20.53
N LYS A 101 11.15 -4.60 -19.52
CA LYS A 101 12.62 -4.73 -19.67
C LYS A 101 13.08 -6.18 -19.61
N VAL A 102 12.40 -7.03 -18.84
CA VAL A 102 12.71 -8.47 -18.72
C VAL A 102 12.15 -9.27 -19.91
N ALA A 103 11.10 -8.76 -20.56
CA ALA A 103 10.50 -9.36 -21.76
C ALA A 103 11.30 -9.09 -23.06
N LYS A 104 12.52 -8.53 -22.97
CA LYS A 104 13.47 -8.35 -24.08
C LYS A 104 14.62 -9.34 -23.94
#